data_AF-A0A6P2ANW6-F1
#
_entry.id   AF-A0A6P2ANW6-F1
#
_cell.length_a   1.000
_cell.length_b   1.000
_cell.length_c   1.000
_cell.angle_alpha   90.00
_cell.angle_beta   90.00
_cell.angle_gamma   90.00
#
_symmetry.space_group_name_H-M   'P 1'
#
loop_
_entity.id
_entity.type
_entity.pdbx_description
1 polymer ?
#
loop_
_entity_poly.entity_id
_entity_poly.type
_entity_poly.pdbx_seq_one_letter_code
_entity_poly.pdbx_strand_id
1 'polypeptide(L)'
;VLAVTGGLVFGAAWGTVLSVVGGTSGAIAAFYLARYYGHDWAERRFGHHQRLRWFRRSVEERPLSFVLAVRFFPISPFTVVNFLFGLTPIALKPYAMGTALGILPGTILYASLGATGKTALATGQMGPFFLAVFLLSLLAIAPLVYEPLRERFKP
;
A
#
# COMPACT_ATOMS: atom_id res chain seq x y z
N VAL A 1 10.28 3.41 4.92
CA VAL A 1 11.18 4.10 5.87
C VAL A 1 10.48 4.34 7.21
N LEU A 2 9.45 5.20 7.27
CA LEU A 2 8.79 5.55 8.55
C LEU A 2 8.27 4.35 9.34
N ALA A 3 7.75 3.30 8.68
CA ALA A 3 7.32 2.08 9.37
C ALA A 3 8.46 1.33 10.07
N VAL A 4 9.64 1.27 9.44
CA VAL A 4 10.84 0.66 10.03
C VAL A 4 11.33 1.52 11.20
N THR A 5 11.38 2.84 11.02
CA THR A 5 11.75 3.78 12.11
C THR A 5 10.77 3.69 13.27
N GLY A 6 9.47 3.63 13.00
CA GLY A 6 8.43 3.48 14.01
C GLY A 6 8.58 2.16 14.78
N GLY A 7 8.89 1.07 14.08
CA GLY A 7 9.22 -0.22 14.69
C GLY A 7 10.46 -0.18 15.58
N LEU A 8 11.49 0.52 15.14
CA LEU A 8 12.75 0.68 15.88
C LEU A 8 12.57 1.51 17.16
N VAL A 9 11.78 2.59 17.10
CA VAL A 9 11.57 3.52 18.23
C VAL A 9 10.49 3.03 19.18
N PHE A 10 9.33 2.62 18.67
CA PHE A 10 8.12 2.30 19.45
C PHE A 10 7.82 0.79 19.56
N GLY A 11 8.64 -0.06 18.95
CA GLY A 11 8.39 -1.50 18.86
C GLY A 11 7.41 -1.87 17.74
N ALA A 12 7.27 -3.17 17.47
CA ALA A 12 6.51 -3.65 16.32
C ALA A 12 5.02 -3.27 16.38
N ALA A 13 4.38 -3.40 17.55
CA ALA A 13 2.94 -3.13 17.71
C ALA A 13 2.60 -1.64 17.50
N TRP A 14 3.17 -0.75 18.31
CA TRP A 14 2.93 0.69 18.21
C TRP A 14 3.50 1.29 16.93
N GLY A 15 4.66 0.81 16.48
CA GLY A 15 5.22 1.18 15.18
C GLY A 15 4.27 0.86 14.03
N THR A 16 3.57 -0.28 14.08
CA THR A 16 2.54 -0.63 13.10
C THR A 16 1.36 0.32 13.17
N VAL A 17 0.75 0.48 14.35
CA VAL A 17 -0.47 1.30 14.52
C VAL A 17 -0.23 2.73 14.06
N LEU A 18 0.85 3.37 14.52
CA LEU A 18 1.19 4.74 14.16
C LEU A 18 1.47 4.88 12.67
N SER A 19 2.13 3.89 12.06
CA SER A 19 2.45 3.92 10.64
C SER A 19 1.23 3.69 9.75
N VAL A 20 0.30 2.81 10.16
CA VAL A 20 -0.96 2.60 9.44
C VAL A 20 -1.82 3.85 9.51
N VAL A 21 -1.94 4.46 10.69
CA VAL A 21 -2.69 5.71 10.87
C VAL A 21 -2.07 6.84 10.05
N GLY A 22 -0.76 7.06 10.17
CA GLY A 22 -0.05 8.10 9.42
C GLY A 22 -0.11 7.88 7.91
N GLY A 23 0.11 6.64 7.46
CA GLY A 23 0.03 6.26 6.05
C GLY A 23 -1.36 6.42 5.47
N THR A 24 -2.40 6.04 6.22
CA THR A 24 -3.80 6.20 5.81
C THR A 24 -4.19 7.68 5.76
N SER A 25 -3.84 8.47 6.77
CA SER A 25 -4.09 9.92 6.78
C SER A 25 -3.40 10.63 5.61
N GLY A 26 -2.14 10.30 5.33
CA GLY A 26 -1.42 10.83 4.17
C GLY A 26 -2.05 10.41 2.84
N ALA A 27 -2.54 9.17 2.75
CA ALA A 27 -3.26 8.68 1.57
C ALA A 27 -4.61 9.40 1.38
N ILE A 28 -5.32 9.72 2.46
CA ILE A 28 -6.56 10.51 2.44
C ILE A 28 -6.28 11.95 2.00
N ALA A 29 -5.20 12.56 2.50
CA ALA A 29 -4.81 13.90 2.10
C ALA A 29 -4.49 13.97 0.59
N ALA A 30 -3.68 13.03 0.08
CA ALA A 30 -3.37 12.94 -1.35
C ALA A 30 -4.64 12.69 -2.20
N PHE A 31 -5.54 11.83 -1.72
CA PHE A 31 -6.83 11.57 -2.35
C PHE A 31 -7.67 12.85 -2.50
N TYR A 32 -7.80 13.64 -1.43
CA TYR A 32 -8.57 14.87 -1.46
C TYR A 32 -7.91 15.96 -2.30
N LEU A 33 -6.58 16.07 -2.24
CA LEU A 33 -5.83 16.96 -3.12
C LEU A 33 -6.11 16.65 -4.59
N ALA A 34 -6.07 15.37 -4.97
CA ALA A 34 -6.40 14.95 -6.33
C ALA A 34 -7.87 15.26 -6.67
N ARG A 35 -8.80 14.98 -5.75
CA ARG A 35 -10.23 15.09 -6.01
C ARG A 35 -10.70 16.53 -6.19
N TYR A 36 -10.17 17.46 -5.39
CA TYR A 36 -10.62 18.85 -5.42
C TYR A 36 -9.76 19.76 -6.29
N TYR A 37 -8.44 19.52 -6.35
CA TYR A 37 -7.52 20.39 -7.09
C TYR A 37 -7.00 19.75 -8.37
N GLY A 38 -6.86 18.42 -8.40
CA GLY A 38 -6.30 17.69 -9.55
C GLY A 38 -7.33 17.21 -10.57
N HIS A 39 -8.61 17.15 -10.21
CA HIS A 39 -9.64 16.48 -11.01
C HIS A 39 -9.82 17.08 -12.39
N ASP A 40 -10.06 18.39 -12.48
CA ASP A 40 -10.38 19.04 -13.76
C ASP A 40 -9.17 19.12 -14.70
N TRP A 41 -7.97 19.21 -14.14
CA TRP A 41 -6.73 19.15 -14.91
C TRP A 41 -6.50 17.74 -15.46
N ALA A 42 -6.65 16.72 -14.61
CA ALA A 42 -6.45 15.33 -15.00
C ALA A 42 -7.52 14.85 -15.98
N GLU A 43 -8.78 15.29 -15.83
CA GLU A 43 -9.86 14.95 -16.76
C GLU A 43 -9.57 15.50 -18.16
N ARG A 44 -9.14 16.76 -18.25
CA ARG A 44 -8.76 17.38 -19.53
C ARG A 44 -7.56 16.70 -20.18
N ARG A 45 -6.58 16.27 -19.39
CA ARG A 45 -5.32 15.71 -19.92
C ARG A 45 -5.36 14.20 -20.16
N PHE A 46 -6.14 13.46 -19.37
CA PHE A 46 -6.12 12.00 -19.29
C PHE A 46 -7.51 11.35 -19.30
N GLY A 47 -8.62 12.09 -19.32
CA GLY A 47 -9.98 11.52 -19.34
C GLY A 47 -10.23 10.60 -20.55
N HIS A 48 -9.55 10.84 -21.66
CA HIS A 48 -9.61 9.99 -22.86
C HIS A 48 -8.69 8.74 -22.79
N HIS A 49 -7.85 8.62 -21.76
CA HIS A 49 -6.92 7.49 -21.64
C HIS A 49 -7.66 6.22 -21.19
N GLN A 50 -7.53 5.14 -21.96
CA GLN A 50 -8.24 3.88 -21.71
C GLN A 50 -7.94 3.28 -20.32
N ARG A 51 -6.71 3.48 -19.82
CA ARG A 51 -6.28 3.03 -18.48
C ARG A 51 -7.05 3.73 -17.35
N LEU A 52 -7.27 5.04 -17.45
CA LEU A 52 -8.02 5.80 -16.43
C LEU A 52 -9.50 5.42 -16.44
N ARG A 53 -10.10 5.24 -17.63
CA ARG A 53 -11.48 4.74 -17.75
C ARG A 53 -11.65 3.34 -17.18
N TRP A 54 -10.73 2.43 -17.48
CA TRP A 54 -10.73 1.08 -16.92
C TRP A 54 -10.62 1.12 -15.39
N PHE A 55 -9.70 1.91 -14.86
CA PHE A 55 -9.51 2.07 -13.41
C PHE A 55 -10.77 2.60 -12.72
N ARG A 56 -11.42 3.63 -13.30
CA ARG A 56 -12.71 4.15 -12.80
C ARG A 56 -13.80 3.07 -12.75
N ARG A 57 -13.99 2.32 -13.84
CA ARG A 57 -14.99 1.24 -13.90
C ARG A 57 -14.72 0.14 -12.87
N SER A 58 -13.47 -0.32 -12.76
CA SER A 58 -13.11 -1.36 -11.79
C SER A 58 -13.35 -0.92 -10.35
N VAL A 59 -13.18 0.37 -10.07
CA VAL A 59 -13.48 0.98 -8.79
C VAL A 59 -14.99 1.10 -8.53
N GLU A 60 -15.79 1.45 -9.54
CA GLU A 60 -17.25 1.53 -9.43
C GLU A 60 -17.89 0.17 -9.14
N GLU A 61 -17.41 -0.89 -9.77
CA GLU A 61 -17.95 -2.24 -9.59
C GLU A 61 -17.70 -2.78 -8.18
N ARG A 62 -16.48 -2.65 -7.66
CA ARG A 62 -16.06 -3.20 -6.35
C ARG A 62 -15.03 -2.31 -5.64
N PRO A 63 -15.46 -1.19 -5.04
CA PRO A 63 -14.53 -0.15 -4.56
C PRO A 63 -13.57 -0.64 -3.46
N LEU A 64 -14.08 -1.34 -2.44
CA LEU A 64 -13.24 -1.85 -1.35
C LEU A 64 -12.27 -2.95 -1.85
N SER A 65 -12.79 -3.93 -2.57
CA SER A 65 -11.99 -5.06 -3.07
C SER A 65 -10.91 -4.61 -4.04
N PHE A 66 -11.21 -3.62 -4.89
CA PHE A 66 -10.24 -3.08 -5.82
C PHE A 66 -9.13 -2.30 -5.10
N VAL A 67 -9.48 -1.47 -4.10
CA VAL A 67 -8.46 -0.81 -3.26
C VAL A 67 -7.57 -1.85 -2.58
N LEU A 68 -8.16 -2.88 -1.96
CA LEU A 68 -7.39 -3.96 -1.35
C LEU A 68 -6.46 -4.64 -2.34
N ALA A 69 -6.97 -5.01 -3.53
CA ALA A 69 -6.15 -5.63 -4.58
C ALA A 69 -4.95 -4.74 -4.95
N VAL A 70 -5.19 -3.45 -5.22
CA VAL A 70 -4.12 -2.51 -5.57
C VAL A 70 -3.11 -2.31 -4.42
N ARG A 71 -3.53 -2.43 -3.15
CA ARG A 71 -2.62 -2.32 -2.00
C ARG A 71 -1.85 -3.60 -1.71
N PHE A 72 -2.46 -4.76 -1.93
CA PHE A 72 -1.82 -6.07 -1.78
C PHE A 72 -0.80 -6.34 -2.88
N PHE A 73 -1.08 -5.85 -4.09
CA PHE A 73 -0.17 -5.94 -5.22
C PHE A 73 0.58 -4.60 -5.37
N PRO A 74 1.81 -4.45 -4.84
CA PRO A 74 2.61 -3.22 -4.86
C PRO A 74 3.17 -2.90 -6.27
N ILE A 75 2.34 -3.04 -7.30
CA ILE A 75 2.71 -2.85 -8.71
C ILE A 75 2.95 -1.36 -9.02
N SER A 76 2.59 -0.45 -8.11
CA SER A 76 2.62 0.99 -8.39
C SER A 76 3.05 1.85 -7.20
N PRO A 77 3.65 3.03 -7.47
CA PRO A 77 4.06 3.96 -6.42
C PRO A 77 2.87 4.41 -5.57
N PHE A 78 3.00 4.26 -4.25
CA PHE A 78 1.92 4.51 -3.29
C PHE A 78 1.24 5.88 -3.50
N THR A 79 2.03 6.93 -3.70
CA THR A 79 1.54 8.29 -3.92
C THR A 79 0.72 8.42 -5.21
N VAL A 80 1.22 7.89 -6.33
CA VAL A 80 0.55 7.97 -7.64
C VAL A 80 -0.82 7.31 -7.58
N VAL A 81 -0.90 6.13 -6.95
CA VAL A 81 -2.14 5.39 -6.74
C VAL A 81 -3.16 6.20 -5.93
N ASN A 82 -2.71 6.87 -4.87
CA ASN A 82 -3.59 7.70 -4.04
C ASN A 82 -4.22 8.84 -4.85
N PHE A 83 -3.41 9.49 -5.71
CA PHE A 83 -3.91 10.50 -6.62
C PHE A 83 -4.90 9.90 -7.64
N LEU A 84 -4.58 8.75 -8.25
CA LEU A 84 -5.47 8.07 -9.18
C LEU A 84 -6.83 7.73 -8.54
N PHE A 85 -6.84 7.22 -7.31
CA PHE A 85 -8.09 6.98 -6.58
C PHE A 85 -8.89 8.26 -6.37
N GLY A 86 -8.24 9.39 -6.08
CA GLY A 86 -8.92 10.68 -5.94
C GLY A 86 -9.52 11.22 -7.24
N LEU A 87 -9.05 10.74 -8.39
CA LEU A 87 -9.64 11.01 -9.71
C LEU A 87 -10.79 10.06 -10.07
N THR A 88 -11.16 9.12 -9.19
CA THR A 88 -12.29 8.20 -9.39
C THR A 88 -13.50 8.60 -8.54
N PRO A 89 -14.71 8.12 -8.87
CA PRO A 89 -15.90 8.42 -8.08
C PRO A 89 -15.98 7.70 -6.73
N ILE A 90 -14.96 6.91 -6.34
CA ILE A 90 -14.94 6.17 -5.07
C ILE A 90 -15.27 7.05 -3.86
N ALA A 91 -16.07 6.52 -2.93
CA ALA A 91 -16.30 7.17 -1.65
C ALA A 91 -15.08 7.08 -0.74
N LEU A 92 -14.90 8.06 0.16
CA LEU A 92 -13.77 8.08 1.09
C LEU A 92 -13.70 6.83 1.97
N LYS A 93 -14.85 6.36 2.48
CA LYS A 93 -14.94 5.24 3.42
C LYS A 93 -14.30 3.93 2.87
N PRO A 94 -14.71 3.39 1.70
CA PRO A 94 -14.08 2.20 1.15
C PRO A 94 -12.61 2.42 0.78
N TYR A 95 -12.23 3.63 0.35
CA TYR A 95 -10.82 3.96 0.10
C TYR A 95 -9.97 3.94 1.38
N ALA A 96 -10.43 4.58 2.45
CA ALA A 96 -9.73 4.65 3.73
C ALA A 96 -9.63 3.28 4.39
N MET A 97 -10.73 2.53 4.45
CA MET A 97 -10.75 1.18 5.01
C MET A 97 -9.89 0.22 4.20
N GLY A 98 -10.02 0.22 2.87
CA GLY A 98 -9.23 -0.61 1.98
C GLY A 98 -7.73 -0.28 2.07
N THR A 99 -7.38 1.00 2.23
CA THR A 99 -5.99 1.41 2.41
C THR A 99 -5.46 0.95 3.77
N ALA A 100 -6.17 1.23 4.87
CA ALA A 100 -5.75 0.84 6.21
C ALA A 100 -5.53 -0.68 6.34
N LEU A 101 -6.46 -1.47 5.81
CA LEU A 101 -6.37 -2.94 5.81
C LEU A 101 -5.31 -3.46 4.83
N GLY A 102 -5.23 -2.87 3.63
CA GLY A 102 -4.31 -3.33 2.59
C GLY A 102 -2.84 -3.07 2.90
N ILE A 103 -2.50 -1.98 3.58
CA ILE A 103 -1.11 -1.70 3.97
C ILE A 103 -0.69 -2.42 5.26
N LEU A 104 -1.64 -2.98 6.01
CA LEU A 104 -1.43 -3.52 7.34
C LEU A 104 -0.39 -4.65 7.37
N PRO A 105 -0.46 -5.68 6.49
CA PRO A 105 0.50 -6.80 6.52
C PRO A 105 1.94 -6.34 6.23
N GLY A 106 2.10 -5.50 5.20
CA GLY A 106 3.41 -4.94 4.87
C GLY A 106 3.95 -4.05 6.00
N THR A 107 3.09 -3.25 6.62
CA THR A 107 3.48 -2.36 7.72
C THR A 107 3.91 -3.14 8.96
N ILE A 108 3.23 -4.23 9.29
CA ILE A 108 3.63 -5.14 10.38
C ILE A 108 5.04 -5.67 10.13
N LEU A 109 5.31 -6.16 8.92
CA LEU A 109 6.61 -6.71 8.59
C LEU A 109 7.72 -5.65 8.63
N TYR A 110 7.47 -4.44 8.11
CA TYR A 110 8.42 -3.33 8.21
C TYR A 110 8.66 -2.86 9.64
N ALA A 111 7.62 -2.75 10.47
CA ALA A 111 7.76 -2.38 11.88
C ALA A 111 8.46 -3.48 12.67
N SER A 112 8.18 -4.75 12.37
CA SER A 112 8.86 -5.90 12.97
C SER A 112 10.34 -5.90 12.61
N LEU A 113 10.70 -5.62 11.36
CA LEU A 113 12.09 -5.48 10.93
C LEU A 113 12.84 -4.41 11.73
N GLY A 114 12.22 -3.25 11.97
CA GLY A 114 12.80 -2.19 12.79
C GLY A 114 13.02 -2.60 14.24
N ALA A 115 12.01 -3.27 14.83
CA ALA A 115 12.07 -3.75 16.21
C ALA A 115 13.10 -4.87 16.40
N THR A 116 13.10 -5.87 15.52
CA THR A 116 14.04 -7.00 15.58
C THR A 116 15.45 -6.58 15.20
N GLY A 117 15.62 -5.61 14.30
CA GLY A 117 16.93 -5.03 13.98
C GLY A 117 17.56 -4.35 15.20
N LYS A 118 16.78 -3.60 15.99
CA LYS A 118 17.25 -3.03 17.26
C LYS A 118 17.70 -4.12 18.23
N THR A 119 16.91 -5.18 18.39
CA THR A 119 17.27 -6.31 19.27
C THR A 119 18.51 -7.04 18.77
N ALA A 120 18.61 -7.31 17.47
CA ALA A 120 19.74 -7.99 16.87
C ALA A 120 21.06 -7.22 17.08
N LEU A 121 21.02 -5.88 16.96
CA LEU A 121 22.18 -5.03 17.25
C LEU A 121 22.55 -5.01 18.74
N ALA A 122 21.57 -5.11 19.64
CA ALA A 122 21.80 -5.04 21.08
C ALA A 122 22.22 -6.38 21.71
N THR A 123 21.68 -7.50 21.23
CA THR A 123 21.84 -8.83 21.86
C THR A 123 22.53 -9.86 20.97
N GLY A 124 22.80 -9.52 19.70
CA GLY A 124 23.34 -10.46 18.72
C GLY A 124 22.33 -11.51 18.23
N GLN A 125 21.08 -11.47 18.68
CA GLN A 125 20.04 -12.43 18.27
C GLN A 125 19.50 -12.11 16.86
N MET A 126 20.17 -12.65 15.84
CA MET A 126 19.85 -12.39 14.43
C MET A 126 18.63 -13.16 13.90
N GLY A 127 18.18 -14.23 14.58
CA GLY A 127 17.10 -15.11 14.10
C GLY A 127 15.80 -14.37 13.75
N PRO A 128 15.20 -13.59 14.68
CA PRO A 128 13.98 -12.82 14.41
C PRO A 128 14.16 -11.75 13.32
N PHE A 129 15.39 -11.22 13.17
CA PHE A 129 15.71 -10.25 12.13
C PHE A 129 15.72 -10.89 10.74
N PHE A 130 16.41 -12.03 10.57
CA PHE A 130 16.41 -12.76 9.30
C PHE A 130 15.02 -13.27 8.91
N LEU A 131 14.20 -13.69 9.88
CA LEU A 131 12.81 -14.06 9.62
C LEU A 131 12.01 -12.87 9.06
N ALA A 132 12.14 -11.68 9.64
CA ALA A 132 11.46 -10.48 9.15
C ALA A 132 11.92 -10.10 7.73
N VAL A 133 13.22 -10.16 7.45
CA VAL A 133 13.79 -9.92 6.11
C VAL A 133 13.27 -10.96 5.10
N PHE A 134 13.24 -12.23 5.48
CA PHE A 134 12.73 -13.31 4.63
C PHE A 134 11.25 -13.12 4.28
N LEU A 135 10.40 -12.83 5.27
CA LEU A 135 8.98 -12.57 5.05
C LEU A 135 8.73 -11.33 4.19
N LEU A 136 9.50 -10.26 4.39
CA LEU A 136 9.46 -9.08 3.52
C LEU A 136 9.87 -9.39 2.09
N SER A 137 10.92 -10.20 1.92
CA SER A 137 11.39 -10.62 0.60
C SER A 137 10.34 -11.45 -0.12
N LEU A 138 9.69 -12.39 0.57
CA LEU A 138 8.57 -13.15 0.02
C LEU A 138 7.41 -12.24 -0.39
N LEU A 139 7.05 -11.26 0.44
CA LEU A 139 5.99 -10.30 0.12
C LEU A 139 6.35 -9.43 -1.10
N ALA A 140 7.62 -9.05 -1.25
CA ALA A 140 8.10 -8.26 -2.39
C ALA A 140 8.19 -9.07 -3.69
N ILE A 141 8.48 -10.37 -3.60
CA ILE A 141 8.60 -11.29 -4.74
C ILE A 141 7.24 -11.85 -5.17
N ALA A 142 6.27 -11.96 -4.26
CA ALA A 142 4.92 -12.46 -4.55
C ALA A 142 4.29 -11.85 -5.82
N PRO A 143 4.34 -10.54 -6.08
CA PRO A 143 3.74 -9.92 -7.27
C PRO A 143 4.48 -10.29 -8.55
N LEU A 144 5.81 -10.37 -8.49
CA LEU A 144 6.68 -10.73 -9.62
C LEU A 144 6.50 -12.18 -10.06
N VAL A 145 6.16 -13.07 -9.12
CA VAL A 145 5.90 -14.49 -9.41
C VAL A 145 4.45 -14.70 -9.88
N TYR A 146 3.52 -13.85 -9.43
CA TYR A 146 2.11 -13.94 -9.79
C TYR A 146 1.83 -13.58 -11.26
N GLU A 147 2.54 -12.60 -11.83
CA GLU A 147 2.41 -12.23 -13.26
C GLU A 147 2.72 -13.38 -14.23
N PRO A 148 3.89 -14.06 -14.15
CA PRO A 148 4.20 -15.20 -15.02
C PRO A 148 3.27 -16.40 -14.80
N LEU A 149 2.81 -16.64 -13.57
CA LEU A 149 1.85 -17.71 -13.30
C LEU A 149 0.47 -17.40 -13.91
N ARG A 150 -0.01 -16.16 -13.80
CA ARG A 150 -1.29 -15.74 -14.38
C ARG A 150 -1.28 -15.83 -15.92
N GLU A 151 -0.16 -15.50 -16.56
CA GLU A 151 0.01 -15.66 -18.02
C GLU A 151 0.04 -17.14 -18.44
N ARG A 152 0.65 -18.01 -17.62
CA ARG A 152 0.82 -19.44 -17.90
C ARG A 152 -0.45 -20.29 -17.67
N PHE A 153 -1.42 -19.78 -16.92
CA PHE A 153 -2.69 -20.44 -16.61
C PHE A 153 -3.92 -19.70 -17.21
N LYS A 154 -3.73 -18.84 -18.21
CA LYS A 154 -4.86 -18.35 -19.02
C LYS A 154 -5.42 -19.51 -19.86
N PRO A 155 -6.72 -19.85 -19.75
CA PRO A 155 -7.36 -20.85 -20.60
C PRO A 155 -7.45 -20.41 -22.06
#